data_AF-A0A7S2XUZ2-F1
#
_entry.id   AF-A0A7S2XUZ2-F1
#
_cell.length_a   1.000
_cell.length_b   1.000
_cell.length_c   1.000
_cell.angle_alpha   90.00
_cell.angle_beta   90.00
_cell.angle_gamma   90.00
#
_symmetry.space_group_name_H-M   'P 1'
#
loop_
_entity.id
_entity.type
_entity.pdbx_description
1 polymer ?
#
loop_
_entity_poly.entity_id
_entity_poly.type
_entity_poly.pdbx_seq_one_letter_code
_entity_poly.pdbx_strand_id
1 'polypeptide(L)'
;MKVSFAIVFGLALLSSALAFTSLKPAVMSQKSLAMNSYMVSSKTSSFAFAPPKFIQKRNDGRSSIQMGLFGLGAPEIAVCVIVAALVLGPDKLISSARDVGKMAGELKEVPKEFQKGLEEGKEAARLEMAQIKEEATAEKKVEEEKKA
;
A
#
# COMPACT_ATOMS: atom_id res chain seq x y z
N MET A 1 1.73 29.53 22.04
CA MET A 1 2.52 28.28 21.89
C MET A 1 2.36 27.59 20.53
N LYS A 2 1.17 27.56 19.91
CA LYS A 2 0.95 26.85 18.63
C LYS A 2 1.77 27.41 17.45
N VAL A 3 1.92 28.73 17.36
CA VAL A 3 2.67 29.41 16.28
C VAL A 3 4.18 29.13 16.38
N SER A 4 4.77 29.16 17.59
CA SER A 4 6.19 28.83 17.77
C SER A 4 6.51 27.37 17.46
N PHE A 5 5.60 26.44 17.78
CA PHE A 5 5.82 25.03 17.46
C PHE A 5 5.79 24.78 15.95
N ALA A 6 4.87 25.43 15.22
CA ALA A 6 4.80 25.34 13.77
C ALA A 6 6.05 25.91 13.08
N ILE A 7 6.59 27.03 13.58
CA ILE A 7 7.80 27.65 13.04
C ILE A 7 9.04 26.79 13.29
N VAL A 8 9.20 26.27 14.50
CA VAL A 8 10.35 25.42 14.87
C VAL A 8 10.30 24.07 14.14
N PHE A 9 9.11 23.48 14.02
CA PHE A 9 8.93 22.23 13.27
C PHE A 9 9.11 22.45 11.76
N GLY A 10 8.63 23.57 11.20
CA GLY A 10 8.86 23.93 9.80
C GLY A 10 10.34 24.13 9.46
N LEU A 11 11.09 24.82 10.32
CA LEU A 11 12.55 24.97 10.18
C LEU A 11 13.29 23.63 10.29
N ALA A 12 12.87 22.75 11.20
CA ALA A 12 13.47 21.42 11.36
C ALA A 12 13.24 20.52 10.13
N LEU A 13 12.03 20.56 9.55
CA LEU A 13 11.71 19.79 8.33
C LEU A 13 12.47 20.31 7.10
N LEU A 14 12.67 21.63 6.99
CA LEU A 14 13.48 22.22 5.92
C LEU A 14 14.95 21.77 6.01
N SER A 15 15.49 21.64 7.23
CA SER A 15 16.86 21.17 7.45
C SER A 15 17.04 19.68 7.14
N SER A 16 16.00 18.86 7.30
CA SER A 16 16.04 17.42 6.98
C SER A 16 15.86 17.15 5.48
N ALA A 17 15.14 18.02 4.75
CA ALA A 17 14.99 17.91 3.29
C ALA A 17 16.33 17.99 2.54
N LEU A 18 17.29 18.80 3.04
CA LEU A 18 18.66 18.88 2.49
C LEU A 18 19.46 17.57 2.63
N ALA A 19 19.10 16.68 3.56
CA ALA A 19 19.76 15.38 3.73
C ALA A 19 19.19 14.29 2.80
N PHE A 20 17.98 14.48 2.27
CA PHE A 20 17.33 13.55 1.34
C PHE A 20 17.50 13.92 -0.14
N THR A 21 17.90 15.15 -0.47
CA THR A 21 18.40 15.47 -1.82
C THR A 21 19.84 14.96 -1.94
N SER A 22 19.98 13.75 -2.45
CA SER A 22 21.26 13.15 -2.83
C SER A 22 21.96 13.98 -3.91
N LEU A 23 22.70 15.01 -3.52
CA LEU A 23 23.83 15.47 -4.32
C LEU A 23 24.95 14.44 -4.11
N LYS A 24 25.18 13.63 -5.15
CA LYS A 24 26.41 12.86 -5.31
C LYS A 24 27.60 13.79 -5.03
N PRO A 25 28.50 13.48 -4.08
CA PRO A 25 29.83 14.05 -4.16
C PRO A 25 30.49 13.44 -5.38
N ALA A 26 30.58 14.21 -6.46
CA ALA A 26 31.54 13.95 -7.50
C ALA A 26 32.91 13.99 -6.83
N VAL A 27 33.48 12.80 -6.59
CA VAL A 27 34.87 12.67 -6.19
C VAL A 27 35.69 13.20 -7.36
N MET A 28 36.05 14.47 -7.23
CA MET A 28 37.06 15.17 -7.98
C MET A 28 38.38 14.42 -7.78
N SER A 29 38.61 13.41 -8.61
CA SER A 29 39.93 12.79 -8.75
C SER A 29 40.81 13.82 -9.44
N GLN A 30 41.70 14.44 -8.65
CA GLN A 30 42.61 15.45 -9.12
C GLN A 30 43.42 14.89 -10.29
N LYS A 31 43.33 15.62 -11.41
CA LYS A 31 44.32 15.56 -12.49
C LYS A 31 45.70 15.84 -11.86
N SER A 32 46.50 14.82 -11.64
CA SER A 32 47.95 14.99 -11.55
C SER A 32 48.54 14.79 -12.95
N LEU A 33 49.02 15.90 -13.48
CA LEU A 33 49.97 15.97 -14.57
C LEU A 33 51.29 15.33 -14.14
N ALA A 34 51.71 14.27 -14.84
CA ALA A 34 53.10 13.86 -15.01
C ALA A 34 53.12 12.90 -16.22
N MET A 35 53.21 13.41 -17.44
CA MET A 35 54.44 13.74 -18.15
C MET A 35 55.42 12.55 -18.26
N ASN A 36 55.55 12.08 -19.51
CA ASN A 36 56.65 11.36 -20.14
C ASN A 36 57.66 10.60 -19.26
N SER A 37 57.62 9.28 -19.38
CA SER A 37 58.83 8.46 -19.38
C SER A 37 58.73 7.42 -20.49
N TYR A 38 59.48 7.65 -21.56
CA TYR A 38 59.86 6.63 -22.53
C TYR A 38 60.72 5.57 -21.81
N MET A 39 60.69 4.34 -22.34
CA MET A 39 61.52 3.19 -21.91
C MET A 39 61.10 2.53 -20.57
N VAL A 40 61.17 1.21 -20.38
CA VAL A 40 62.00 0.22 -21.05
C VAL A 40 61.39 -1.19 -20.94
N SER A 41 61.49 -1.93 -22.03
CA SER A 41 61.81 -3.36 -22.16
C SER A 41 61.81 -4.24 -20.89
N SER A 42 61.03 -5.32 -20.89
CA SER A 42 61.53 -6.71 -21.04
C SER A 42 60.67 -7.76 -20.31
N LYS A 43 60.53 -8.91 -20.97
CA LYS A 43 59.80 -10.12 -20.57
C LYS A 43 60.14 -10.57 -19.15
N THR A 44 59.11 -10.84 -18.35
CA THR A 44 59.18 -11.77 -17.23
C THR A 44 57.77 -12.25 -16.87
N SER A 45 57.70 -13.52 -16.49
CA SER A 45 56.56 -14.42 -16.34
C SER A 45 55.33 -13.87 -15.62
N SER A 46 54.20 -13.84 -16.33
CA SER A 46 52.88 -13.55 -15.75
C SER A 46 52.34 -14.75 -14.96
N PHE A 47 52.79 -14.95 -13.72
CA PHE A 47 51.90 -15.50 -12.70
C PHE A 47 50.88 -14.39 -12.39
N ALA A 48 49.73 -14.45 -13.05
CA ALA A 48 48.65 -13.50 -12.84
C ALA A 48 48.04 -13.74 -11.45
N PHE A 49 48.62 -13.09 -10.43
CA PHE A 49 47.95 -12.85 -9.16
C PHE A 49 46.77 -11.91 -9.44
N ALA A 50 45.60 -12.51 -9.70
CA ALA A 50 44.35 -11.77 -9.83
C ALA A 50 44.08 -11.06 -8.50
N PRO A 51 43.87 -9.73 -8.47
CA PRO A 51 43.52 -9.04 -7.23
C PRO A 51 42.18 -9.59 -6.72
N PRO A 52 41.99 -9.71 -5.38
CA PRO A 52 40.73 -10.17 -4.83
C PRO A 52 39.63 -9.22 -5.28
N LYS A 53 38.68 -9.73 -6.07
CA LYS A 53 37.43 -9.03 -6.36
C LYS A 53 36.69 -8.93 -5.04
N PHE A 54 36.83 -7.78 -4.38
CA PHE A 54 36.05 -7.44 -3.21
C PHE A 54 34.58 -7.63 -3.59
N ILE A 55 33.94 -8.67 -3.04
CA ILE A 55 32.52 -8.93 -3.24
C ILE A 55 31.81 -7.77 -2.56
N GLN A 56 31.58 -6.72 -3.33
CA GLN A 56 30.79 -5.58 -2.94
C GLN A 56 29.37 -6.10 -2.86
N LYS A 57 28.99 -6.60 -1.68
CA LYS A 57 27.62 -6.95 -1.31
C LYS A 57 26.81 -5.67 -1.44
N ARG A 58 26.30 -5.43 -2.65
CA ARG A 58 25.27 -4.44 -2.91
C ARG A 58 24.09 -4.90 -2.08
N ASN A 59 23.92 -4.28 -0.91
CA ASN A 59 22.64 -4.25 -0.25
C ASN A 59 21.72 -3.54 -1.23
N ASP A 60 21.12 -4.31 -2.15
CA ASP A 60 19.98 -3.89 -2.95
C ASP A 60 18.77 -3.80 -2.00
N GLY A 61 18.88 -2.92 -1.00
CA GLY A 61 17.81 -2.49 -0.11
C GLY A 61 16.88 -1.53 -0.84
N ARG A 62 16.55 -1.84 -2.10
CA ARG A 62 15.41 -1.20 -2.76
C ARG A 62 14.19 -1.75 -2.06
N SER A 63 13.74 -1.03 -1.04
CA SER A 63 12.41 -1.18 -0.49
C SER A 63 11.45 -1.26 -1.67
N SER A 64 10.87 -2.44 -1.89
CA SER A 64 9.81 -2.60 -2.86
C SER A 64 8.72 -1.63 -2.43
N ILE A 65 8.57 -0.53 -3.17
CA ILE A 65 7.43 0.36 -3.01
C ILE A 65 6.24 -0.48 -3.45
N GLN A 66 5.60 -1.15 -2.49
CA GLN A 66 4.41 -1.92 -2.73
C GLN A 66 3.29 -0.92 -2.98
N MET A 67 2.85 -0.85 -4.23
CA MET A 67 1.68 -0.08 -4.63
C MET A 67 0.44 -0.76 -4.04
N GLY A 68 -0.25 -0.07 -3.13
CA GLY A 68 -1.42 -0.59 -2.40
C GLY A 68 -2.76 -0.32 -3.09
N LEU A 69 -3.85 -0.34 -2.29
CA LEU A 69 -5.19 0.07 -2.72
C LEU A 69 -5.14 1.51 -3.25
N PHE A 70 -5.67 1.73 -4.45
CA PHE A 70 -5.65 3.01 -5.20
C PHE A 70 -4.32 3.40 -5.85
N GLY A 71 -3.35 2.48 -5.96
CA GLY A 71 -2.05 2.80 -6.58
C GLY A 71 -1.25 3.81 -5.76
N LEU A 72 -1.60 3.97 -4.48
CA LEU A 72 -0.89 4.76 -3.48
C LEU A 72 -0.17 3.77 -2.55
N GLY A 73 1.11 4.00 -2.29
CA GLY A 73 1.88 3.23 -1.32
C GLY A 73 1.79 3.84 0.08
N ALA A 74 2.36 3.13 1.06
CA ALA A 74 2.51 3.65 2.42
C ALA A 74 3.17 5.04 2.51
N PRO A 75 4.25 5.37 1.76
CA PRO A 75 4.86 6.68 1.85
C PRO A 75 3.96 7.80 1.28
N GLU A 76 3.20 7.55 0.21
CA GLU A 76 2.29 8.55 -0.38
C GLU A 76 1.12 8.87 0.57
N ILE A 77 0.56 7.84 1.22
CA ILE A 77 -0.51 8.01 2.22
C ILE A 77 0.01 8.82 3.42
N ALA A 78 1.24 8.58 3.87
CA ALA A 78 1.83 9.34 4.97
C ALA A 78 1.94 10.84 4.66
N VAL A 79 2.35 11.21 3.45
CA VAL A 79 2.41 12.62 3.02
C VAL A 79 1.02 13.27 3.03
N CYS A 80 0.00 12.56 2.56
CA CYS A 80 -1.38 13.07 2.57
C CYS A 80 -1.88 13.34 4.00
N VAL A 81 -1.61 12.43 4.95
CA VAL A 81 -2.00 12.60 6.36
C VAL A 81 -1.27 13.79 6.99
N ILE A 82 0.01 13.98 6.69
CA ILE A 82 0.78 15.12 7.20
C ILE A 82 0.17 16.44 6.72
N VAL A 83 -0.11 16.57 5.42
CA VAL A 83 -0.72 17.78 4.86
C VAL A 83 -2.10 18.02 5.48
N ALA A 84 -2.94 17.00 5.56
CA ALA A 84 -4.26 17.11 6.18
C ALA A 84 -4.17 17.51 7.67
N ALA A 85 -3.17 17.01 8.40
CA ALA A 85 -2.98 17.34 9.81
C ALA A 85 -2.50 18.78 10.01
N LEU A 86 -1.74 19.34 9.06
CA LEU A 86 -1.34 20.75 9.09
C LEU A 86 -2.51 21.69 8.74
N VAL A 87 -3.35 21.30 7.78
CA VAL A 87 -4.49 22.11 7.34
C VAL A 87 -5.64 22.09 8.37
N LEU A 88 -6.05 20.90 8.82
CA LEU A 88 -7.19 20.74 9.74
C LEU A 88 -6.77 20.68 11.22
N GLY A 89 -5.52 20.31 11.51
CA GLY A 89 -5.04 19.99 12.85
C GLY A 89 -5.11 18.49 13.19
N PRO A 90 -4.12 17.92 13.92
CA PRO A 90 -4.08 16.50 14.25
C PRO A 90 -5.29 16.06 15.09
N ASP A 91 -5.78 16.92 15.98
CA ASP A 91 -6.92 16.62 16.85
C ASP A 91 -8.22 16.43 16.05
N LYS A 92 -8.42 17.21 14.99
CA LYS A 92 -9.63 17.18 14.16
C LYS A 92 -9.65 15.96 13.25
N LEU A 93 -8.52 15.58 12.66
CA LEU A 93 -8.42 14.34 11.89
C LEU A 93 -8.73 13.11 12.73
N ILE A 94 -8.15 13.02 13.94
CA ILE A 94 -8.39 11.87 14.82
C ILE A 94 -9.86 11.86 15.30
N SER A 95 -10.43 13.02 15.63
CA SER A 95 -11.84 13.12 16.04
C SER A 95 -12.79 12.66 14.92
N SER A 96 -12.63 13.19 13.69
CA SER A 96 -13.46 12.78 12.55
C SER A 96 -13.28 11.31 12.20
N ALA A 97 -12.04 10.79 12.26
CA ALA A 97 -11.79 9.37 12.06
C ALA A 97 -12.41 8.49 13.14
N ARG A 98 -12.48 8.95 14.40
CA ARG A 98 -13.19 8.22 15.47
C ARG A 98 -14.69 8.17 15.23
N ASP A 99 -15.30 9.26 14.79
CA ASP A 99 -16.73 9.31 14.51
C ASP A 99 -17.09 8.39 13.33
N VAL A 100 -16.31 8.48 12.24
CA VAL A 100 -16.42 7.54 11.09
C VAL A 100 -16.16 6.10 11.53
N GLY A 101 -15.18 5.87 12.41
CA GLY A 101 -14.85 4.54 12.92
C GLY A 101 -15.95 3.93 13.79
N LYS A 102 -16.65 4.76 14.58
CA LYS A 102 -17.84 4.32 15.35
C LYS A 102 -18.98 3.94 14.41
N MET A 103 -19.28 4.79 13.42
CA MET A 103 -20.30 4.48 12.41
C MET A 103 -19.96 3.19 11.66
N ALA A 104 -18.69 3.00 11.27
CA ALA A 104 -18.24 1.76 10.63
C ALA A 104 -18.33 0.54 11.56
N GLY A 105 -18.17 0.74 12.89
CA GLY A 105 -18.34 -0.29 13.90
C GLY A 105 -19.79 -0.74 14.05
N GLU A 106 -20.72 0.22 14.13
CA GLU A 106 -22.18 -0.03 14.18
C GLU A 106 -22.66 -0.70 12.88
N LEU A 107 -22.13 -0.27 11.73
CA LEU A 107 -22.34 -0.91 10.43
C LEU A 107 -21.75 -2.32 10.31
N LYS A 108 -21.15 -2.92 11.35
CA LYS A 108 -20.76 -4.34 11.33
C LYS A 108 -21.90 -5.26 11.78
N GLU A 109 -22.84 -4.74 12.56
CA GLU A 109 -24.01 -5.50 13.02
C GLU A 109 -25.08 -5.56 11.90
N VAL A 110 -25.30 -4.46 11.19
CA VAL A 110 -26.25 -4.38 10.08
C VAL A 110 -26.02 -5.44 8.98
N PRO A 111 -24.78 -5.71 8.49
CA PRO A 111 -24.50 -6.77 7.53
C PRO A 111 -24.72 -8.18 8.06
N LYS A 112 -24.60 -8.41 9.38
CA LYS A 112 -24.89 -9.72 9.98
C LYS A 112 -26.39 -9.96 10.01
N GLU A 113 -27.15 -8.93 10.39
CA GLU A 113 -28.61 -8.96 10.33
C GLU A 113 -29.11 -9.09 8.89
N PHE A 114 -28.45 -8.42 7.93
CA PHE A 114 -28.74 -8.57 6.51
C PHE A 114 -28.47 -9.99 6.00
N GLN A 115 -27.36 -10.61 6.42
CA GLN A 115 -27.07 -12.02 6.08
C GLN A 115 -28.12 -12.96 6.64
N LYS A 116 -28.49 -12.79 7.91
CA LYS A 116 -29.53 -13.58 8.56
C LYS A 116 -30.89 -13.42 7.87
N GLY A 117 -31.29 -12.19 7.58
CA GLY A 117 -32.52 -11.90 6.84
C GLY A 117 -32.51 -12.43 5.41
N LEU A 118 -31.34 -12.47 4.76
CA LEU A 118 -31.19 -13.08 3.44
C LEU A 118 -31.33 -14.61 3.50
N GLU A 119 -30.79 -15.26 4.53
CA GLU A 119 -30.93 -16.71 4.75
C GLU A 119 -32.38 -17.07 5.09
N GLU A 120 -33.00 -16.36 6.03
CA GLU A 120 -34.43 -16.52 6.38
C GLU A 120 -35.33 -16.28 5.16
N GLY A 121 -35.05 -15.24 4.36
CA GLY A 121 -35.77 -14.95 3.14
C GLY A 121 -35.60 -16.02 2.05
N LYS A 122 -34.42 -16.65 1.95
CA LYS A 122 -34.19 -17.79 1.04
C LYS A 122 -34.95 -19.03 1.48
N GLU A 123 -35.00 -19.30 2.78
CA GLU A 123 -35.75 -20.42 3.33
C GLU A 123 -37.26 -20.22 3.14
N ALA A 124 -37.76 -19.02 3.45
CA ALA A 124 -39.16 -18.65 3.21
C ALA A 124 -39.53 -18.75 1.73
N ALA A 125 -38.71 -18.20 0.84
CA ALA A 125 -38.92 -18.30 -0.61
C ALA A 125 -38.89 -19.76 -1.08
N ARG A 126 -38.03 -20.62 -0.52
CA ARG A 126 -37.99 -22.04 -0.87
C ARG A 126 -39.26 -22.79 -0.43
N LEU A 127 -39.81 -22.44 0.72
CA LEU A 127 -41.05 -23.02 1.23
C LEU A 127 -42.26 -22.55 0.42
N GLU A 128 -42.37 -21.26 0.12
CA GLU A 128 -43.42 -20.73 -0.77
C GLU A 128 -43.33 -21.35 -2.16
N MET A 129 -42.14 -21.46 -2.73
CA MET A 129 -41.94 -22.07 -4.05
C MET A 129 -42.25 -23.58 -4.03
N ALA A 130 -42.08 -24.26 -2.90
CA ALA A 130 -42.46 -25.66 -2.74
C ALA A 130 -43.99 -25.81 -2.65
N GLN A 131 -44.67 -24.93 -1.93
CA GLN A 131 -46.13 -24.90 -1.82
C GLN A 131 -46.79 -24.56 -3.16
N ILE A 132 -46.27 -23.56 -3.88
CA ILE A 132 -46.75 -23.21 -5.22
C ILE A 132 -46.52 -24.37 -6.21
N LYS A 133 -45.40 -25.08 -6.09
CA LYS A 133 -45.16 -26.28 -6.91
C LYS A 133 -46.13 -27.40 -6.57
N GLU A 134 -46.39 -27.63 -5.28
CA GLU A 134 -47.27 -28.69 -4.81
C GLU A 134 -48.72 -28.44 -5.22
N GLU A 135 -49.23 -27.22 -5.06
CA GLU A 135 -50.54 -26.80 -5.56
C GLU A 135 -50.62 -26.87 -7.10
N ALA A 136 -49.58 -26.46 -7.82
CA ALA A 136 -49.55 -26.59 -9.29
C ALA A 136 -49.54 -28.06 -9.77
N THR A 137 -48.97 -28.99 -8.99
CA THR A 137 -49.07 -30.44 -9.28
C THR A 137 -50.41 -31.05 -8.87
N ALA A 138 -51.06 -30.52 -7.84
CA ALA A 138 -52.38 -30.97 -7.41
C ALA A 138 -53.45 -30.56 -8.45
N GLU A 139 -53.40 -29.33 -8.95
CA GLU A 139 -54.32 -28.86 -10.02
C GLU A 139 -54.15 -29.66 -11.32
N LYS A 140 -52.92 -30.02 -11.69
CA LYS A 140 -52.66 -30.86 -12.87
C LYS A 140 -53.19 -32.29 -12.73
N LYS A 141 -53.18 -32.87 -11.53
CA LYS A 141 -53.73 -34.21 -11.29
C LYS A 141 -55.26 -34.25 -11.33
N VAL A 142 -55.92 -33.18 -10.89
CA VAL A 142 -57.39 -33.09 -10.91
C VAL A 142 -57.91 -32.85 -12.34
N GLU A 143 -57.13 -32.23 -13.22
CA GLU A 143 -57.50 -32.02 -14.63
C GLU A 143 -57.32 -33.28 -15.50
N GLU A 144 -56.40 -34.18 -15.14
CA GLU A 144 -56.15 -35.44 -15.86
C GLU A 144 -57.23 -36.51 -15.58
N GLU A 145 -57.82 -36.53 -14.38
CA GLU A 145 -58.84 -37.52 -13.98
C GLU A 145 -60.25 -37.20 -14.51
N LYS A 146 -60.52 -35.95 -14.92
CA LYS A 146 -61.81 -35.54 -15.55
C LYS A 146 -61.88 -35.77 -17.06
N LYS A 147 -60.78 -36.21 -17.68
CA LYS A 147 -60.68 -36.42 -19.13
C LYS A 147 -60.57 -37.89 -19.54
N ALA A 148 -60.56 -38.80 -18.58
CA ALA A 148 -60.69 -40.25 -18.75
C ALA A 148 -62.13 -40.71 -18.46
#